data_AF-A0A6M2D7I9-F1
#
_entry.id   AF-A0A6M2D7I9-F1
#
_cell.length_a   1.000
_cell.length_b   1.000
_cell.length_c   1.000
_cell.angle_alpha   90.00
_cell.angle_beta   90.00
_cell.angle_gamma   90.00
#
_symmetry.space_group_name_H-M   'P 1'
#
loop_
_entity.id
_entity.type
_entity.pdbx_description
1 polymer ?
#
loop_
_entity_poly.entity_id
_entity_poly.type
_entity_poly.pdbx_seq_one_letter_code
_entity_poly.pdbx_strand_id
1 'polypeptide(L)'
;MRAVYMSTRDYVGALDELEMATVRLEMLNGEAEEPLPLNVLRPWQVPEQWANLLCEKELHQNDLKKKLGQLFYLKNLEKAGSHRGEFNPEPCPICQNSLGRRWSVMQCGHNFCLDCIKMVCSSLSCVRSGSLLCAVCRSSCAHGDVFYVDTAPPTTSHPRFSVKGSHTTKIGGIIETILEIKADDPSAKALVFSSWSTVIDVLKKALEANQVPHITLKPGPNFKNNLALFRHDPSIMVLVLPLSLGAKGLNLTEATHVLLVEPILNLGDELQAIGRVHRIGQTRKTYIHHFMVKNTIEERIAGFFRSTQASQSSLEDHAKMTINDLKNLFK
;
A
#
# COMPACT_ATOMS: atom_id res chain seq x y z
N MET A 1 -0.21 39.09 -0.05
CA MET A 1 1.00 39.51 0.69
C MET A 1 1.56 38.43 1.62
N ARG A 2 0.79 37.87 2.58
CA ARG A 2 1.31 36.87 3.53
C ARG A 2 1.84 35.58 2.88
N ALA A 3 1.15 35.03 1.88
CA ALA A 3 1.58 33.83 1.16
C ALA A 3 2.90 34.05 0.37
N VAL A 4 3.04 35.21 -0.26
CA VAL A 4 4.27 35.58 -0.98
C VAL A 4 5.44 35.71 -0.01
N TYR A 5 5.22 36.41 1.12
CA TYR A 5 6.24 36.54 2.16
C TYR A 5 6.68 35.18 2.73
N MET A 6 5.73 34.28 3.03
CA MET A 6 6.05 32.94 3.52
C MET A 6 6.85 32.14 2.48
N SER A 7 6.43 32.15 1.21
CA SER A 7 7.16 31.46 0.14
C SER A 7 8.57 32.02 -0.06
N THR A 8 8.77 33.33 0.03
CA THR A 8 10.10 33.94 -0.09
C THR A 8 10.97 33.61 1.12
N ARG A 9 10.41 33.65 2.34
CA ARG A 9 11.14 33.29 3.56
C ARG A 9 11.60 31.83 3.52
N ASP A 10 10.71 30.93 3.12
CA ASP A 10 11.02 29.50 3.06
C ASP A 10 12.04 29.20 1.95
N TYR A 11 12.00 29.93 0.83
CA TYR A 11 13.03 29.84 -0.23
C TYR A 11 14.40 30.32 0.26
N VAL A 12 14.47 31.47 0.94
CA VAL A 12 15.73 32.00 1.50
C VAL A 12 16.27 31.06 2.58
N GLY A 13 15.40 30.51 3.45
CA GLY A 13 15.80 29.54 4.46
C GLY A 13 16.40 28.26 3.85
N ALA A 14 15.85 27.78 2.72
CA ALA A 14 16.41 26.64 2.02
C ALA A 14 17.78 26.93 1.39
N LEU A 15 18.03 28.16 0.92
CA LEU A 15 19.35 28.57 0.42
C LEU A 15 20.39 28.64 1.55
N ASP A 16 20.02 29.19 2.70
CA ASP A 16 20.87 29.28 3.89
C ASP A 16 21.22 27.88 4.43
N GLU A 17 20.25 26.97 4.47
CA GLU A 17 20.45 25.57 4.85
C GLU A 17 21.43 24.85 3.90
N LEU A 18 21.34 25.11 2.60
CA LEU A 18 22.27 24.56 1.61
C LEU A 18 23.69 25.11 1.76
N GLU A 19 23.84 26.40 2.08
CA GLU A 19 25.15 27.02 2.32
C GLU A 19 25.78 26.50 3.61
N MET A 20 24.99 26.38 4.68
CA MET A 20 25.39 25.79 5.95
C MET A 20 25.69 24.28 5.88
N ALA A 21 25.18 23.57 4.89
CA ALA A 21 25.47 22.15 4.66
C ALA A 21 26.84 21.91 4.00
N THR A 22 27.62 22.94 3.71
CA THR A 22 28.96 22.81 3.13
C THR A 22 30.04 22.68 4.20
N VAL A 23 30.89 21.66 4.09
CA VAL A 23 32.07 21.47 4.95
C VAL A 23 33.32 21.55 4.09
N ARG A 24 34.26 22.40 4.49
CA ARG A 24 35.58 22.47 3.86
C ARG A 24 36.51 21.46 4.52
N LEU A 25 37.00 20.52 3.73
CA LEU A 25 38.03 19.57 4.16
C LEU A 25 39.42 20.16 3.88
N GLU A 26 40.30 20.11 4.88
CA GLU A 26 41.67 20.58 4.79
C GLU A 26 42.64 19.42 4.91
N MET A 27 43.72 19.44 4.13
CA MET A 27 44.78 18.44 4.25
C MET A 27 45.80 18.91 5.28
N LEU A 28 46.18 18.01 6.18
CA LEU A 28 47.20 18.28 7.18
C LEU A 28 48.57 18.50 6.53
N ASN A 29 49.14 19.68 6.74
CA ASN A 29 50.50 20.04 6.32
C ASN A 29 51.44 19.99 7.53
N GLY A 30 52.02 18.83 7.81
CA GLY A 30 53.01 18.63 8.89
C GLY A 30 52.52 17.75 10.04
N GLU A 31 53.18 17.88 11.20
CA GLU A 31 52.81 17.17 12.44
C GLU A 31 51.81 18.02 13.24
N ALA A 32 50.76 17.38 13.76
CA ALA A 32 49.75 18.01 14.61
C ALA A 32 49.43 17.13 15.82
N GLU A 33 49.06 17.76 16.94
CA GLU A 33 48.62 17.08 18.16
C GLU A 33 47.24 16.44 17.98
N GLU A 34 47.04 15.27 18.58
CA GLU A 34 45.76 14.56 18.55
C GLU A 34 44.82 15.03 19.67
N PRO A 35 43.49 15.06 19.45
CA PRO A 35 42.77 14.62 18.25
C PRO A 35 42.64 15.71 17.18
N LEU A 36 42.77 15.31 15.91
CA LEU A 36 42.52 16.18 14.76
C LEU A 36 41.03 16.55 14.65
N PRO A 37 40.68 17.79 14.24
CA PRO A 37 39.32 18.15 13.87
C PRO A 37 38.76 17.28 12.74
N LEU A 38 37.45 17.02 12.75
CA LEU A 38 36.77 16.12 11.80
C LEU A 38 36.96 16.52 10.33
N ASN A 39 37.17 17.82 10.07
CA ASN A 39 37.34 18.37 8.74
C ASN A 39 38.81 18.41 8.27
N VAL A 40 39.76 17.85 9.04
CA VAL A 40 41.18 17.78 8.68
C VAL A 40 41.56 16.34 8.34
N LEU A 41 42.08 16.13 7.13
CA LEU A 41 42.47 14.82 6.61
C LEU A 41 43.99 14.67 6.56
N ARG A 42 44.48 13.49 6.90
CA ARG A 42 45.88 13.12 6.65
C ARG A 42 46.08 12.81 5.16
N PRO A 43 47.29 13.01 4.58
CA PRO A 43 47.51 12.84 3.15
C PRO A 43 47.07 11.48 2.58
N TRP A 44 47.24 10.39 3.33
CA TRP A 44 46.83 9.05 2.91
C TRP A 44 45.32 8.77 3.03
N GLN A 45 44.58 9.57 3.81
CA GLN A 45 43.12 9.48 3.91
C GLN A 45 42.42 10.20 2.76
N VAL A 46 43.10 11.13 2.09
CA VAL A 46 42.53 11.94 1.00
C VAL A 46 41.95 11.07 -0.14
N PRO A 47 42.66 10.03 -0.66
CA PRO A 47 42.11 9.21 -1.74
C PRO A 47 40.86 8.43 -1.34
N GLU A 48 40.82 7.88 -0.12
CA GLU A 48 39.67 7.15 0.41
C GLU A 48 38.47 8.07 0.60
N GLN A 49 38.68 9.23 1.24
CA GLN A 49 37.63 10.22 1.46
C GLN A 49 37.09 10.77 0.13
N TRP A 50 37.97 10.99 -0.86
CA TRP A 50 37.55 11.41 -2.19
C TRP A 50 36.65 10.37 -2.87
N ALA A 51 37.00 9.08 -2.80
CA ALA A 51 36.19 8.01 -3.35
C ALA A 51 34.81 7.91 -2.68
N ASN A 52 34.76 8.05 -1.34
CA ASN A 52 33.51 8.07 -0.57
C ASN A 52 32.61 9.23 -1.00
N LEU A 53 33.15 10.45 -1.08
CA LEU A 53 32.40 11.64 -1.50
C LEU A 53 31.90 11.54 -2.94
N LEU A 54 32.67 10.93 -3.85
CA LEU A 54 32.21 10.66 -5.22
C LEU A 54 31.03 9.68 -5.25
N CYS A 55 31.07 8.63 -4.42
CA CYS A 55 29.99 7.65 -4.31
C CYS A 55 28.72 8.31 -3.74
N GLU A 56 28.85 9.07 -2.64
CA GLU A 56 27.74 9.83 -2.04
C GLU A 56 27.13 10.82 -3.02
N LYS A 57 27.97 11.54 -3.78
CA LYS A 57 27.51 12.45 -4.83
C LYS A 57 26.63 11.73 -5.85
N GLU A 58 27.05 10.57 -6.35
CA GLU A 58 26.28 9.81 -7.34
C GLU A 58 24.96 9.29 -6.76
N LEU A 59 24.97 8.81 -5.51
CA LEU A 59 23.76 8.38 -4.80
C LEU A 59 22.76 9.54 -4.65
N HIS A 60 23.21 10.70 -4.17
CA HIS A 60 22.36 11.87 -3.97
C HIS A 60 21.91 12.49 -5.29
N GLN A 61 22.73 12.46 -6.34
CA GLN A 61 22.30 12.87 -7.68
C GLN A 61 21.18 11.98 -8.21
N ASN A 62 21.23 10.67 -7.93
CA ASN A 62 20.15 9.76 -8.29
C ASN A 62 18.89 10.02 -7.45
N ASP A 63 19.01 10.27 -6.15
CA ASP A 63 17.83 10.65 -5.34
C ASP A 63 17.20 11.97 -5.83
N LEU A 64 18.02 12.98 -6.14
CA LEU A 64 17.54 14.23 -6.73
C LEU A 64 16.79 14.00 -8.04
N LYS A 65 17.32 13.17 -8.95
CA LYS A 65 16.62 12.77 -10.19
C LYS A 65 15.27 12.13 -9.89
N LYS A 66 15.17 11.27 -8.87
CA LYS A 66 13.91 10.65 -8.43
C LYS A 66 12.92 11.69 -7.92
N LYS A 67 13.36 12.62 -7.05
CA LYS A 67 12.51 13.70 -6.52
C LYS A 67 12.04 14.66 -7.62
N LEU A 68 12.92 15.00 -8.57
CA LEU A 68 12.56 15.82 -9.72
C LEU A 68 11.55 15.11 -10.63
N GLY A 69 11.71 13.80 -10.85
CA GLY A 69 10.73 12.99 -11.59
C GLY A 69 9.37 12.94 -10.90
N GLN A 70 9.35 12.79 -9.56
CA GLN A 70 8.12 12.89 -8.75
C GLN A 70 7.47 14.28 -8.87
N LEU A 71 8.26 15.34 -8.79
CA LEU A 71 7.76 16.71 -8.94
C LEU A 71 7.20 16.96 -10.35
N PHE A 72 7.89 16.48 -11.39
CA PHE A 72 7.42 16.56 -12.77
C PHE A 72 6.08 15.83 -12.95
N TYR A 73 5.96 14.63 -12.38
CA TYR A 73 4.71 13.88 -12.35
C TYR A 73 3.58 14.65 -11.65
N LEU A 74 3.83 15.17 -10.44
CA LEU A 74 2.83 15.95 -9.69
C LEU A 74 2.39 17.21 -10.45
N LYS A 75 3.33 17.90 -11.10
CA LYS A 75 3.03 19.06 -11.96
C LYS A 75 2.20 18.65 -13.19
N ASN A 76 2.46 17.48 -13.77
CA ASN A 76 1.65 16.97 -14.88
C ASN A 76 0.25 16.57 -14.43
N LEU A 77 0.10 16.00 -13.23
CA LEU A 77 -1.21 15.76 -12.62
C LEU A 77 -1.96 17.06 -12.34
N GLU A 78 -1.28 18.09 -11.82
CA GLU A 78 -1.88 19.42 -11.58
C GLU A 78 -2.37 20.05 -12.88
N LYS A 79 -1.56 20.00 -13.95
CA LYS A 79 -1.96 20.44 -15.29
C LYS A 79 -3.15 19.64 -15.84
N ALA A 80 -3.15 18.32 -15.67
CA ALA A 80 -4.28 17.47 -16.05
C ALA A 80 -5.54 17.77 -15.21
N GLY A 81 -5.38 18.13 -13.94
CA GLY A 81 -6.46 18.55 -13.03
C GLY A 81 -7.15 19.85 -13.43
N SER A 82 -6.51 20.71 -14.23
CA SER A 82 -7.11 21.94 -14.77
C SER A 82 -8.14 21.67 -15.88
N HIS A 83 -8.12 20.48 -16.49
CA HIS A 83 -9.08 20.03 -17.51
C HIS A 83 -9.90 18.83 -17.01
N ARG A 84 -10.82 19.04 -16.04
CA ARG A 84 -11.80 18.02 -15.59
C ARG A 84 -11.31 16.56 -15.66
N GLY A 85 -10.12 16.30 -15.09
CA GLY A 85 -9.63 15.02 -14.57
C GLY A 85 -9.82 13.70 -15.33
N GLU A 86 -10.19 13.67 -16.61
CA GLU A 86 -10.62 12.41 -17.24
C GLU A 86 -9.64 11.86 -18.28
N PHE A 87 -8.81 12.70 -18.94
CA PHE A 87 -8.08 12.28 -20.13
C PHE A 87 -6.71 12.95 -20.23
N ASN A 88 -5.64 12.17 -20.38
CA ASN A 88 -4.29 12.63 -20.66
C ASN A 88 -4.08 12.79 -22.18
N PRO A 89 -3.98 14.03 -22.70
CA PRO A 89 -3.85 14.28 -24.13
C PRO A 89 -2.43 14.06 -24.66
N GLU A 90 -1.43 13.85 -23.78
CA GLU A 90 -0.05 13.66 -24.23
C GLU A 90 0.07 12.38 -25.07
N PRO A 91 0.87 12.41 -26.16
CA PRO A 91 1.15 11.23 -26.95
C PRO A 91 2.19 10.35 -26.24
N CYS A 92 2.02 9.04 -26.32
CA CYS A 92 3.02 8.07 -25.91
C CYS A 92 4.31 8.27 -26.74
N PRO A 93 5.50 8.43 -26.14
CA PRO A 93 6.74 8.63 -26.90
C PRO A 93 7.14 7.48 -27.83
N ILE A 94 6.57 6.29 -27.64
CA ILE A 94 6.91 5.08 -28.41
C ILE A 94 5.95 4.89 -29.60
N CYS A 95 4.63 4.87 -29.36
CA CYS A 95 3.63 4.62 -30.40
C CYS A 95 2.91 5.87 -30.90
N GLN A 96 3.17 7.04 -30.31
CA GLN A 96 2.56 8.33 -30.62
C GLN A 96 1.03 8.41 -30.42
N ASN A 97 0.39 7.34 -29.96
CA ASN A 97 -1.02 7.35 -29.59
C ASN A 97 -1.24 8.16 -28.30
N SER A 98 -2.40 8.82 -28.20
CA SER A 98 -2.81 9.49 -26.95
C SER A 98 -2.85 8.51 -25.77
N LEU A 99 -2.32 8.93 -24.63
CA LEU A 99 -2.30 8.14 -23.40
C LEU A 99 -3.70 7.92 -22.81
N GLY A 100 -4.62 8.85 -23.01
CA GLY A 100 -6.02 8.71 -22.63
C GLY A 100 -6.22 8.59 -21.12
N ARG A 101 -7.09 7.68 -20.67
CA ARG A 101 -7.47 7.54 -19.25
C ARG A 101 -6.52 6.68 -18.41
N ARG A 102 -5.70 5.86 -19.07
CA ARG A 102 -4.85 4.87 -18.39
C ARG A 102 -3.46 4.90 -18.99
N TRP A 103 -2.48 5.21 -18.17
CA TRP A 103 -1.09 5.25 -18.61
C TRP A 103 -0.15 4.85 -17.49
N SER A 104 1.12 4.70 -17.86
CA SER A 104 2.21 4.40 -16.92
C SER A 104 3.17 5.57 -16.86
N VAL A 105 3.83 5.72 -15.71
CA VAL A 105 4.81 6.76 -15.44
C VAL A 105 6.05 6.10 -14.85
N MET A 106 7.19 6.30 -15.50
CA MET A 106 8.48 5.85 -14.96
C MET A 106 8.97 6.82 -13.87
N GLN A 107 9.95 6.39 -13.07
CA GLN A 107 10.53 7.21 -11.99
C GLN A 107 11.13 8.56 -12.45
N CYS A 108 11.52 8.66 -13.73
CA CYS A 108 11.96 9.91 -14.36
C CYS A 108 10.81 10.87 -14.73
N GLY A 109 9.55 10.47 -14.52
CA GLY A 109 8.36 11.26 -14.81
C GLY A 109 7.83 11.15 -16.25
N HIS A 110 8.49 10.39 -17.13
CA HIS A 110 8.00 10.18 -18.50
C HIS A 110 6.84 9.20 -18.55
N ASN A 111 5.84 9.56 -19.34
CA ASN A 111 4.58 8.83 -19.48
C ASN A 111 4.61 7.89 -20.70
N PHE A 112 4.06 6.68 -20.57
CA PHE A 112 3.93 5.69 -21.65
C PHE A 112 2.56 5.02 -21.62
N CYS A 113 2.04 4.63 -22.78
CA CYS A 113 0.80 3.84 -22.82
C CYS A 113 1.05 2.43 -22.24
N LEU A 114 -0.03 1.78 -21.80
CA LEU A 114 0.05 0.47 -21.14
C LEU A 114 0.63 -0.62 -22.03
N ASP A 115 0.47 -0.53 -23.35
CA ASP A 115 1.00 -1.53 -24.27
C ASP A 115 2.50 -1.33 -24.50
N CYS A 116 2.93 -0.08 -24.68
CA CYS A 116 4.34 0.23 -24.87
C CYS A 116 5.17 -0.04 -23.62
N ILE A 117 4.67 0.30 -22.42
CA ILE A 117 5.41 0.00 -21.19
C ILE A 117 5.53 -1.50 -20.95
N LYS A 118 4.50 -2.30 -21.27
CA LYS A 118 4.59 -3.77 -21.22
C LYS A 118 5.69 -4.28 -22.12
N MET A 119 5.79 -3.78 -23.36
CA MET A 119 6.88 -4.15 -24.27
C MET A 119 8.26 -3.80 -23.69
N VAL A 120 8.41 -2.62 -23.06
CA VAL A 120 9.65 -2.21 -22.39
C VAL A 120 9.97 -3.13 -21.21
N CYS A 121 8.98 -3.47 -20.39
CA CYS A 121 9.14 -4.39 -19.25
C CYS A 121 9.44 -5.83 -19.68
N SER A 122 8.95 -6.27 -20.84
CA SER A 122 9.22 -7.61 -21.39
C SER A 122 10.53 -7.69 -22.19
N SER A 123 11.29 -6.60 -22.29
CA SER A 123 12.58 -6.61 -22.97
C SER A 123 13.59 -7.52 -22.27
N LEU A 124 14.49 -8.14 -23.06
CA LEU A 124 15.49 -9.09 -22.56
C LEU A 124 16.37 -8.50 -21.43
N SER A 125 16.66 -7.21 -21.51
CA SER A 125 17.41 -6.46 -20.49
C SER A 125 16.67 -6.42 -19.15
N CYS A 126 15.35 -6.24 -19.15
CA CYS A 126 14.53 -6.23 -17.95
C CYS A 126 14.43 -7.62 -17.32
N VAL A 127 14.29 -8.68 -18.13
CA VAL A 127 14.21 -10.06 -17.64
C VAL A 127 15.49 -10.50 -16.91
N ARG A 128 16.66 -10.06 -17.37
CA ARG A 128 17.95 -10.42 -16.75
C ARG A 128 18.33 -9.58 -15.54
N SER A 129 17.97 -8.30 -15.52
CA SER A 129 18.48 -7.33 -14.53
C SER A 129 17.42 -6.74 -13.60
N GLY A 130 16.13 -6.97 -13.86
CA GLY A 130 15.02 -6.33 -13.14
C GLY A 130 14.90 -4.81 -13.37
N SER A 131 15.69 -4.27 -14.29
CA SER A 131 15.77 -2.84 -14.59
C SER A 131 15.37 -2.54 -16.04
N LEU A 132 14.66 -1.44 -16.24
CA LEU A 132 14.21 -0.93 -17.53
C LEU A 132 14.81 0.44 -17.80
N LEU A 133 15.07 0.74 -19.08
CA LEU A 133 15.54 2.05 -19.51
C LEU A 133 14.38 2.86 -20.08
N CYS A 134 14.26 4.11 -19.65
CA CYS A 134 13.28 5.02 -20.22
C CYS A 134 13.57 5.30 -21.70
N ALA A 135 12.57 5.16 -22.58
CA ALA A 135 12.76 5.42 -24.01
C ALA A 135 13.01 6.90 -24.35
N VAL A 136 12.72 7.83 -23.43
CA VAL A 136 12.93 9.28 -23.61
C VAL A 136 14.29 9.71 -23.08
N CYS A 137 14.61 9.44 -21.81
CA CYS A 137 15.83 9.93 -21.16
C CYS A 137 16.86 8.86 -20.84
N ARG A 138 16.59 7.58 -21.16
CA ARG A 138 17.45 6.41 -20.89
C ARG A 138 17.82 6.20 -19.42
N SER A 139 17.16 6.87 -18.49
CA SER A 139 17.34 6.62 -17.06
C SER A 139 16.89 5.20 -16.71
N SER A 140 17.69 4.51 -15.90
CA SER A 140 17.34 3.20 -15.35
C SER A 140 16.23 3.36 -14.31
N CYS A 141 15.28 2.44 -14.34
CA CYS A 141 14.12 2.39 -13.45
C CYS A 141 13.88 0.92 -13.10
N ALA A 142 13.65 0.59 -11.83
CA ALA A 142 13.27 -0.75 -11.44
C ALA A 142 11.84 -1.05 -11.89
N HIS A 143 11.51 -2.31 -12.20
CA HIS A 143 10.14 -2.69 -12.58
C HIS A 143 9.09 -2.28 -11.53
N GLY A 144 9.44 -2.35 -10.24
CA GLY A 144 8.58 -1.91 -9.14
C GLY A 144 8.39 -0.40 -9.01
N ASP A 145 9.23 0.40 -9.69
CA ASP A 145 9.17 1.86 -9.68
C ASP A 145 8.40 2.43 -10.90
N VAL A 146 7.65 1.58 -11.60
CA VAL A 146 6.71 1.98 -12.64
C VAL A 146 5.34 2.19 -12.01
N PHE A 147 4.85 3.42 -12.08
CA PHE A 147 3.55 3.80 -11.55
C PHE A 147 2.49 3.69 -12.63
N TYR A 148 1.28 3.26 -12.27
CA TYR A 148 0.14 3.18 -13.19
C TYR A 148 -0.93 4.16 -12.73
N VAL A 149 -1.39 4.97 -13.68
CA VAL A 149 -2.45 5.95 -13.47
C VAL A 149 -3.70 5.46 -14.16
N ASP A 150 -4.82 5.50 -13.43
CA ASP A 150 -6.14 5.18 -13.95
C ASP A 150 -7.10 6.29 -13.52
N THR A 151 -7.54 7.09 -14.48
CA THR A 151 -8.55 8.13 -14.29
C THR A 151 -9.95 7.67 -14.68
N ALA A 152 -10.10 6.41 -15.09
CA ALA A 152 -11.43 5.88 -15.36
C ALA A 152 -12.23 5.83 -14.04
N PRO A 153 -13.50 6.28 -14.03
CA PRO A 153 -14.37 5.97 -12.91
C PRO A 153 -14.45 4.44 -12.79
N PRO A 154 -14.41 3.88 -11.57
CA PRO A 154 -14.50 2.44 -11.37
C PRO A 154 -15.76 1.91 -12.06
N THR A 155 -15.61 0.90 -12.92
CA THR A 155 -16.68 0.29 -13.74
C THR A 155 -17.68 -0.55 -12.95
N THR A 156 -17.75 -0.39 -11.63
CA THR A 156 -18.82 -0.93 -10.81
C THR A 156 -19.99 0.03 -10.84
N SER A 157 -21.20 -0.51 -11.04
CA SER A 157 -22.48 0.14 -10.75
C SER A 157 -22.31 1.18 -9.66
N HIS A 158 -22.55 2.47 -9.97
CA HIS A 158 -22.27 3.61 -9.11
C HIS A 158 -22.19 3.21 -7.64
N PRO A 159 -20.99 3.13 -7.05
CA PRO A 159 -20.86 2.76 -5.66
C PRO A 159 -21.73 3.74 -4.87
N ARG A 160 -22.64 3.24 -4.02
CA ARG A 160 -23.55 4.10 -3.23
C ARG A 160 -22.76 5.12 -2.40
N PHE A 161 -21.48 4.83 -2.13
CA PHE A 161 -20.58 5.64 -1.34
C PHE A 161 -19.24 5.86 -2.04
N SER A 162 -18.74 7.10 -1.99
CA SER A 162 -17.39 7.43 -2.47
C SER A 162 -16.37 7.18 -1.37
N VAL A 163 -15.48 6.21 -1.58
CA VAL A 163 -14.34 5.97 -0.68
C VAL A 163 -13.33 7.10 -0.84
N LYS A 164 -12.97 7.75 0.27
CA LYS A 164 -11.93 8.79 0.35
C LYS A 164 -10.56 8.14 0.41
N GLY A 165 -9.59 8.70 -0.32
CA GLY A 165 -8.20 8.27 -0.32
C GLY A 165 -7.85 7.32 -1.47
N SER A 166 -6.54 7.19 -1.74
CA SER A 166 -6.03 6.25 -2.75
C SER A 166 -5.75 4.90 -2.09
N HIS A 167 -6.67 3.96 -2.27
CA HIS A 167 -6.59 2.61 -1.71
C HIS A 167 -6.53 1.55 -2.81
N THR A 168 -5.98 0.37 -2.49
CA THR A 168 -6.04 -0.77 -3.41
C THR A 168 -7.49 -1.25 -3.57
N THR A 169 -7.80 -1.91 -4.68
CA THR A 169 -9.17 -2.33 -5.04
C THR A 169 -9.87 -3.10 -3.92
N LYS A 170 -9.14 -4.01 -3.25
CA LYS A 170 -9.69 -4.80 -2.15
C LYS A 170 -10.01 -3.94 -0.92
N ILE A 171 -9.07 -3.08 -0.52
CA ILE A 171 -9.27 -2.19 0.64
C ILE A 171 -10.42 -1.22 0.37
N GLY A 172 -10.48 -0.66 -0.85
CA GLY A 172 -11.59 0.18 -1.29
C GLY A 172 -12.93 -0.54 -1.15
N GLY A 173 -13.04 -1.77 -1.67
CA GLY A 173 -14.27 -2.57 -1.55
C GLY A 173 -14.65 -2.90 -0.11
N ILE A 174 -13.68 -3.17 0.78
CA ILE A 174 -13.97 -3.40 2.21
C ILE A 174 -14.55 -2.16 2.87
N ILE A 175 -13.96 -0.98 2.61
CA ILE A 175 -14.46 0.27 3.15
C ILE A 175 -15.85 0.59 2.60
N GLU A 176 -16.08 0.37 1.31
CA GLU A 176 -17.38 0.53 0.68
C GLU A 176 -18.44 -0.34 1.35
N THR A 177 -18.18 -1.65 1.53
CA THR A 177 -19.10 -2.55 2.24
C THR A 177 -19.36 -2.10 3.68
N ILE A 178 -18.35 -1.59 4.39
CA ILE A 178 -18.55 -1.06 5.75
C ILE A 178 -19.45 0.19 5.73
N LEU A 179 -19.28 1.08 4.76
CA LEU A 179 -20.13 2.26 4.61
C LEU A 179 -21.58 1.87 4.25
N GLU A 180 -21.77 0.85 3.42
CA GLU A 180 -23.09 0.27 3.13
C GLU A 180 -23.75 -0.29 4.39
N ILE A 181 -23.03 -1.10 5.17
CA ILE A 181 -23.52 -1.64 6.45
C ILE A 181 -23.94 -0.50 7.38
N LYS A 182 -23.15 0.58 7.47
CA LYS A 182 -23.46 1.74 8.31
C LYS A 182 -24.73 2.47 7.87
N ALA A 183 -24.95 2.55 6.56
CA ALA A 183 -26.10 3.24 5.99
C ALA A 183 -27.39 2.42 6.14
N ASP A 184 -27.30 1.10 5.95
CA ASP A 184 -28.44 0.20 6.11
C ASP A 184 -28.81 0.01 7.60
N ASP A 185 -27.81 -0.03 8.49
CA ASP A 185 -27.99 -0.12 9.93
C ASP A 185 -26.90 0.62 10.72
N PRO A 186 -27.20 1.84 11.21
CA PRO A 186 -26.27 2.63 12.03
C PRO A 186 -25.84 1.96 13.34
N SER A 187 -26.59 0.95 13.82
CA SER A 187 -26.27 0.20 15.04
C SER A 187 -25.43 -1.05 14.78
N ALA A 188 -25.20 -1.42 13.52
CA ALA A 188 -24.44 -2.61 13.16
C ALA A 188 -22.98 -2.46 13.56
N LYS A 189 -22.45 -3.51 14.19
CA LYS A 189 -21.02 -3.63 14.47
C LYS A 189 -20.40 -4.72 13.60
N ALA A 190 -19.19 -4.47 13.13
CA ALA A 190 -18.47 -5.33 12.21
C ALA A 190 -17.12 -5.76 12.78
N LEU A 191 -16.79 -7.05 12.63
CA LEU A 191 -15.46 -7.59 12.86
C LEU A 191 -14.72 -7.68 11.54
N VAL A 192 -13.48 -7.21 11.49
CA VAL A 192 -12.61 -7.32 10.32
C VAL A 192 -11.40 -8.15 10.69
N PHE A 193 -11.32 -9.35 10.13
CA PHE A 193 -10.22 -10.28 10.36
C PHE A 193 -9.19 -10.23 9.25
N SER A 194 -7.92 -10.17 9.65
CA SER A 194 -6.79 -10.42 8.75
C SER A 194 -5.68 -11.16 9.49
N SER A 195 -4.98 -12.01 8.78
CA SER A 195 -3.80 -12.76 9.20
C SER A 195 -2.53 -11.91 9.09
N TRP A 196 -2.59 -10.81 8.32
CA TRP A 196 -1.45 -9.96 8.00
C TRP A 196 -1.51 -8.67 8.80
N SER A 197 -0.52 -8.47 9.68
CA SER A 197 -0.42 -7.24 10.49
C SER A 197 -0.29 -5.98 9.63
N THR A 198 0.41 -6.06 8.51
CA THR A 198 0.57 -4.96 7.55
C THR A 198 -0.77 -4.54 6.94
N VAL A 199 -1.64 -5.51 6.63
CA VAL A 199 -2.99 -5.25 6.09
C VAL A 199 -3.87 -4.59 7.14
N ILE A 200 -3.77 -5.01 8.41
CA ILE A 200 -4.45 -4.36 9.53
C ILE A 200 -4.06 -2.88 9.63
N ASP A 201 -2.77 -2.56 9.52
CA ASP A 201 -2.30 -1.17 9.60
C ASP A 201 -2.74 -0.33 8.38
N VAL A 202 -2.83 -0.92 7.19
CA VAL A 202 -3.40 -0.28 5.99
C VAL A 202 -4.90 -0.03 6.14
N LEU A 203 -5.65 -1.02 6.64
CA LEU A 203 -7.08 -0.89 6.91
C LEU A 203 -7.38 0.21 7.92
N LYS A 204 -6.56 0.31 8.98
CA LYS A 204 -6.68 1.37 9.97
C LYS A 204 -6.63 2.75 9.32
N LYS A 205 -5.60 3.01 8.50
CA LYS A 205 -5.46 4.29 7.77
C LYS A 205 -6.64 4.55 6.84
N ALA A 206 -7.15 3.52 6.16
CA ALA A 206 -8.30 3.64 5.28
C ALA A 206 -9.59 3.97 6.04
N LEU A 207 -9.82 3.34 7.20
CA LEU A 207 -10.96 3.62 8.08
C LEU A 207 -10.89 5.05 8.64
N GLU A 208 -9.70 5.52 9.05
CA GLU A 208 -9.46 6.90 9.50
C GLU A 208 -9.79 7.91 8.39
N ALA A 209 -9.28 7.71 7.17
CA ALA A 209 -9.53 8.58 6.03
C ALA A 209 -11.02 8.69 5.66
N ASN A 210 -11.78 7.62 5.92
CA ASN A 210 -13.20 7.51 5.64
C ASN A 210 -14.11 7.82 6.84
N GLN A 211 -13.55 8.32 7.95
CA GLN A 211 -14.29 8.71 9.15
C GLN A 211 -15.16 7.56 9.71
N VAL A 212 -14.64 6.34 9.63
CA VAL A 212 -15.28 5.15 10.21
C VAL A 212 -14.73 4.95 11.63
N PRO A 213 -15.58 5.04 12.68
CA PRO A 213 -15.16 4.77 14.04
C PRO A 213 -14.75 3.31 14.21
N HIS A 214 -13.50 3.08 14.62
CA HIS A 214 -12.94 1.74 14.71
C HIS A 214 -11.95 1.61 15.87
N ILE A 215 -11.75 0.37 16.31
CA ILE A 215 -10.72 -0.02 17.26
C ILE A 215 -9.90 -1.15 16.65
N THR A 216 -8.60 -1.17 16.95
CA THR A 216 -7.74 -2.32 16.65
C THR A 216 -7.46 -3.11 17.92
N LEU A 217 -7.65 -4.44 17.86
CA LEU A 217 -7.30 -5.34 18.95
C LEU A 217 -5.93 -5.97 18.67
N LYS A 218 -4.92 -5.60 19.46
CA LYS A 218 -3.57 -6.19 19.44
C LYS A 218 -3.26 -6.80 20.82
N PRO A 219 -2.45 -7.87 20.91
CA PRO A 219 -1.97 -8.36 22.19
C PRO A 219 -1.20 -7.24 22.92
N GLY A 220 -1.51 -7.01 24.20
CA GLY A 220 -0.86 -5.95 24.96
C GLY A 220 -1.73 -5.39 26.10
N PRO A 221 -1.27 -4.33 26.79
CA PRO A 221 -1.93 -3.79 27.98
C PRO A 221 -3.34 -3.25 27.68
N ASN A 222 -3.54 -2.68 26.48
CA ASN A 222 -4.82 -2.09 26.09
C ASN A 222 -5.87 -3.11 25.62
N PHE A 223 -5.54 -4.41 25.60
CA PHE A 223 -6.41 -5.46 25.05
C PHE A 223 -7.80 -5.47 25.72
N LYS A 224 -7.83 -5.48 27.06
CA LYS A 224 -9.09 -5.54 27.82
C LYS A 224 -9.91 -4.27 27.66
N ASN A 225 -9.26 -3.11 27.64
CA ASN A 225 -9.92 -1.81 27.50
C ASN A 225 -10.55 -1.67 26.11
N ASN A 226 -9.79 -1.96 25.05
CA ASN A 226 -10.28 -1.91 23.67
C ASN A 226 -11.45 -2.86 23.42
N LEU A 227 -11.40 -4.05 24.04
CA LEU A 227 -12.51 -5.00 23.98
C LEU A 227 -13.75 -4.47 24.71
N ALA A 228 -13.60 -3.89 25.90
CA ALA A 228 -14.70 -3.29 26.64
C ALA A 228 -15.33 -2.11 25.90
N LEU A 229 -14.50 -1.24 25.31
CA LEU A 229 -14.95 -0.14 24.45
C LEU A 229 -15.79 -0.66 23.27
N PHE A 230 -15.30 -1.68 22.55
CA PHE A 230 -16.06 -2.25 21.44
C PHE A 230 -17.40 -2.85 21.89
N ARG A 231 -17.50 -3.41 23.09
CA ARG A 231 -18.77 -3.95 23.61
C ARG A 231 -19.75 -2.86 24.00
N HIS A 232 -19.30 -1.90 24.79
CA HIS A 232 -20.19 -0.97 25.49
C HIS A 232 -20.38 0.37 24.77
N ASP A 233 -19.44 0.80 23.95
CA ASP A 233 -19.54 2.07 23.24
C ASP A 233 -20.30 1.88 21.92
N PRO A 234 -21.49 2.50 21.75
CA PRO A 234 -22.26 2.41 20.51
C PRO A 234 -21.65 3.24 19.37
N SER A 235 -20.74 4.18 19.65
CA SER A 235 -20.10 4.99 18.61
C SER A 235 -19.10 4.20 17.78
N ILE A 236 -18.62 3.06 18.30
CA ILE A 236 -17.59 2.23 17.68
C ILE A 236 -18.24 1.18 16.82
N MET A 237 -17.99 1.27 15.52
CA MET A 237 -18.62 0.41 14.52
C MET A 237 -17.76 -0.81 14.18
N VAL A 238 -16.43 -0.63 14.05
CA VAL A 238 -15.55 -1.66 13.51
C VAL A 238 -14.51 -2.10 14.53
N LEU A 239 -14.36 -3.41 14.71
CA LEU A 239 -13.21 -4.00 15.41
C LEU A 239 -12.31 -4.72 14.41
N VAL A 240 -11.10 -4.19 14.24
CA VAL A 240 -10.07 -4.83 13.41
C VAL A 240 -9.21 -5.71 14.31
N LEU A 241 -9.07 -7.00 13.99
CA LEU A 241 -8.32 -7.93 14.81
C LEU A 241 -7.59 -8.99 13.97
N PRO A 242 -6.40 -9.43 14.42
CA PRO A 242 -5.73 -10.60 13.87
C PRO A 242 -6.61 -11.83 13.91
N LEU A 243 -6.60 -12.64 12.85
CA LEU A 243 -7.32 -13.92 12.80
C LEU A 243 -6.92 -14.85 13.97
N SER A 244 -5.63 -14.85 14.33
CA SER A 244 -5.08 -15.62 15.45
C SER A 244 -5.65 -15.24 16.81
N LEU A 245 -6.19 -14.03 16.98
CA LEU A 245 -6.89 -13.61 18.20
C LEU A 245 -8.37 -14.02 18.18
N GLY A 246 -8.99 -14.09 17.01
CA GLY A 246 -10.34 -14.64 16.83
C GLY A 246 -10.44 -16.10 17.27
N ALA A 247 -9.36 -16.87 17.08
CA ALA A 247 -9.28 -18.27 17.50
C ALA A 247 -9.30 -18.45 19.04
N LYS A 248 -8.82 -17.48 19.83
CA LYS A 248 -8.45 -17.67 21.26
C LYS A 248 -9.57 -17.47 22.30
N GLY A 249 -10.83 -17.70 21.97
CA GLY A 249 -11.87 -17.76 23.01
C GLY A 249 -12.69 -16.48 23.25
N LEU A 250 -12.62 -15.47 22.37
CA LEU A 250 -13.40 -14.23 22.54
C LEU A 250 -14.91 -14.47 22.38
N ASN A 251 -15.73 -13.66 23.04
CA ASN A 251 -17.18 -13.62 22.83
C ASN A 251 -17.54 -12.21 22.33
N LEU A 252 -18.02 -12.11 21.09
CA LEU A 252 -18.21 -10.86 20.36
C LEU A 252 -19.61 -10.83 19.72
N THR A 253 -20.63 -11.19 20.50
CA THR A 253 -22.04 -11.21 20.07
C THR A 253 -22.59 -9.83 19.75
N GLU A 254 -21.88 -8.76 20.10
CA GLU A 254 -22.24 -7.38 19.76
C GLU A 254 -22.09 -7.08 18.27
N ALA A 255 -21.24 -7.84 17.57
CA ALA A 255 -21.08 -7.74 16.12
C ALA A 255 -22.16 -8.53 15.38
N THR A 256 -22.60 -8.02 14.22
CA THR A 256 -23.50 -8.73 13.31
C THR A 256 -22.85 -9.03 11.97
N HIS A 257 -21.74 -8.36 11.64
CA HIS A 257 -21.00 -8.58 10.40
C HIS A 257 -19.59 -9.11 10.70
N VAL A 258 -19.17 -10.11 9.93
CA VAL A 258 -17.81 -10.66 9.92
C VAL A 258 -17.23 -10.48 8.54
N LEU A 259 -16.15 -9.72 8.41
CA LEU A 259 -15.45 -9.46 7.17
C LEU A 259 -14.10 -10.19 7.22
N LEU A 260 -13.89 -11.09 6.26
CA LEU A 260 -12.66 -11.83 6.07
C LEU A 260 -11.90 -11.22 4.89
N VAL A 261 -10.78 -10.57 5.19
CA VAL A 261 -10.02 -9.77 4.21
C VAL A 261 -9.30 -10.63 3.19
N GLU A 262 -8.94 -11.85 3.56
CA GLU A 262 -8.32 -12.82 2.67
C GLU A 262 -8.86 -14.24 2.91
N PRO A 263 -8.71 -15.15 1.93
CA PRO A 263 -9.10 -16.55 2.11
C PRO A 263 -8.32 -17.20 3.24
N ILE A 264 -9.03 -17.81 4.18
CA ILE A 264 -8.42 -18.55 5.30
C ILE A 264 -8.13 -19.98 4.84
N LEU A 265 -6.87 -20.38 4.93
CA LEU A 265 -6.44 -21.72 4.50
C LEU A 265 -6.93 -22.83 5.44
N ASN A 266 -7.07 -22.51 6.73
CA ASN A 266 -7.56 -23.45 7.72
C ASN A 266 -9.02 -23.16 8.06
N LEU A 267 -9.91 -24.05 7.62
CA LEU A 267 -11.34 -23.94 7.88
C LEU A 267 -11.67 -23.92 9.38
N GLY A 268 -10.89 -24.63 10.21
CA GLY A 268 -11.08 -24.63 11.66
C GLY A 268 -10.95 -23.23 12.25
N ASP A 269 -9.96 -22.47 11.80
CA ASP A 269 -9.71 -21.09 12.26
C ASP A 269 -10.84 -20.14 11.79
N GLU A 270 -11.32 -20.32 10.57
CA GLU A 270 -12.45 -19.56 10.03
C GLU A 270 -13.74 -19.82 10.80
N LEU A 271 -14.14 -21.09 10.93
CA LEU A 271 -15.34 -21.48 11.66
C LEU A 271 -15.26 -21.04 13.13
N GLN A 272 -14.07 -21.10 13.72
CA GLN A 272 -13.86 -20.63 15.08
C GLN A 272 -14.01 -19.11 15.19
N ALA A 273 -13.51 -18.34 14.22
CA ALA A 273 -13.68 -16.88 14.17
C ALA A 273 -15.16 -16.50 13.97
N ILE A 274 -15.87 -17.16 13.06
CA ILE A 274 -17.32 -16.97 12.84
C ILE A 274 -18.11 -17.34 14.11
N GLY A 275 -17.75 -18.44 14.77
CA GLY A 275 -18.35 -18.90 16.03
C GLY A 275 -18.12 -17.99 17.23
N ARG A 276 -17.34 -16.89 17.08
CA ARG A 276 -17.25 -15.81 18.08
C ARG A 276 -18.43 -14.85 18.03
N VAL A 277 -19.09 -14.79 16.88
CA VAL A 277 -20.21 -13.90 16.60
C VAL A 277 -21.50 -14.70 16.50
N HIS A 278 -21.50 -15.75 15.69
CA HIS A 278 -22.62 -16.67 15.54
C HIS A 278 -22.59 -17.70 16.68
N ARG A 279 -22.95 -17.25 17.89
CA ARG A 279 -22.94 -18.04 19.13
C ARG A 279 -24.25 -17.85 19.90
N ILE A 280 -24.53 -18.79 20.81
CA ILE A 280 -25.59 -18.68 21.82
C ILE A 280 -25.46 -17.32 22.54
N GLY A 281 -26.49 -16.49 22.45
CA GLY A 281 -26.52 -15.11 22.94
C GLY A 281 -26.66 -14.06 21.83
N GLN A 282 -26.39 -14.42 20.58
CA GLN A 282 -26.70 -13.56 19.43
C GLN A 282 -28.19 -13.65 19.09
N THR A 283 -28.87 -12.50 19.06
CA THR A 283 -30.31 -12.40 18.72
C THR A 283 -30.55 -11.87 17.31
N ARG A 284 -29.50 -11.30 16.68
CA ARG A 284 -29.56 -10.65 15.38
C ARG A 284 -28.95 -11.54 14.30
N LYS A 285 -29.43 -11.42 13.07
CA LYS A 285 -28.89 -12.16 11.92
C LYS A 285 -27.43 -11.77 11.69
N THR A 286 -26.57 -12.77 11.54
CA THR A 286 -25.14 -12.58 11.28
C THR A 286 -24.81 -12.71 9.80
N TYR A 287 -23.98 -11.82 9.27
CA TYR A 287 -23.52 -11.81 7.89
C TYR A 287 -22.02 -12.06 7.82
N ILE A 288 -21.61 -12.95 6.92
CA ILE A 288 -20.19 -13.27 6.70
C ILE A 288 -19.84 -12.80 5.28
N HIS A 289 -18.80 -11.98 5.19
CA HIS A 289 -18.33 -11.36 3.96
C HIS A 289 -16.93 -11.86 3.65
N HIS A 290 -16.78 -12.60 2.56
CA HIS A 290 -15.46 -13.04 2.08
C HIS A 290 -14.97 -12.12 0.96
N PHE A 291 -13.86 -11.43 1.19
CA PHE A 291 -13.24 -10.58 0.18
C PHE A 291 -12.22 -11.37 -0.64
N MET A 292 -12.41 -11.36 -1.96
CA MET A 292 -11.55 -12.04 -2.93
C MET A 292 -11.39 -11.16 -4.17
N VAL A 293 -10.20 -11.16 -4.75
CA VAL A 293 -9.96 -10.49 -6.04
C VAL A 293 -10.20 -11.49 -7.18
N LYS A 294 -11.08 -11.13 -8.12
CA LYS A 294 -11.39 -11.95 -9.31
C LYS A 294 -10.16 -12.20 -10.17
N ASN A 295 -10.10 -13.36 -10.80
CA ASN A 295 -9.01 -13.81 -11.66
C ASN A 295 -7.63 -13.80 -10.96
N THR A 296 -7.60 -14.07 -9.65
CA THR A 296 -6.36 -14.16 -8.87
C THR A 296 -6.25 -15.51 -8.15
N ILE A 297 -5.08 -15.75 -7.57
CA ILE A 297 -4.83 -16.91 -6.71
C ILE A 297 -5.84 -17.01 -5.55
N GLU A 298 -6.37 -15.90 -5.05
CA GLU A 298 -7.33 -15.90 -3.94
C GLU A 298 -8.65 -16.61 -4.28
N GLU A 299 -9.16 -16.36 -5.49
CA GLU A 299 -10.38 -17.01 -5.99
C GLU A 299 -10.17 -18.52 -6.13
N ARG A 300 -8.97 -18.93 -6.54
CA ARG A 300 -8.63 -20.36 -6.70
C ARG A 300 -8.43 -21.05 -5.36
N ILE A 301 -7.76 -20.39 -4.42
CA ILE A 301 -7.61 -20.86 -3.04
C ILE A 301 -9.00 -21.07 -2.44
N ALA A 302 -9.88 -20.08 -2.52
CA ALA A 302 -11.23 -20.20 -1.99
C ALA A 302 -12.05 -21.30 -2.69
N GLY A 303 -11.92 -21.43 -4.02
CA GLY A 303 -12.56 -22.49 -4.79
C GLY A 303 -12.12 -23.87 -4.35
N PHE A 304 -10.81 -24.07 -4.12
CA PHE A 304 -10.24 -25.32 -3.63
C PHE A 304 -10.86 -25.70 -2.28
N PHE A 305 -10.79 -24.83 -1.27
CA PHE A 305 -11.30 -25.13 0.06
C PHE A 305 -12.82 -25.32 0.11
N ARG A 306 -13.59 -24.61 -0.72
CA ARG A 306 -15.04 -24.83 -0.85
C ARG A 306 -15.38 -26.16 -1.51
N SER A 307 -14.61 -26.59 -2.51
CA SER A 307 -14.82 -27.90 -3.16
C SER A 307 -14.52 -29.07 -2.22
N THR A 308 -13.51 -28.91 -1.37
CA THR A 308 -13.17 -29.87 -0.31
C THR A 308 -14.27 -29.98 0.74
N GLN A 309 -14.94 -28.88 1.11
CA GLN A 309 -16.08 -28.93 2.04
C GLN A 309 -17.26 -29.74 1.52
N ALA A 310 -17.57 -29.65 0.22
CA ALA A 310 -18.65 -30.43 -0.38
C ALA A 310 -18.36 -31.94 -0.38
N SER A 311 -17.10 -32.34 -0.25
CA SER A 311 -16.64 -33.72 -0.31
C SER A 311 -16.25 -34.31 1.06
N GLN A 312 -16.15 -33.50 2.11
CA GLN A 312 -15.78 -33.95 3.46
C GLN A 312 -16.97 -33.98 4.43
N SER A 313 -17.65 -35.13 4.49
CA SER A 313 -18.53 -35.51 5.60
C SER A 313 -17.78 -36.09 6.82
N SER A 314 -16.44 -36.04 6.82
CA SER A 314 -15.58 -36.68 7.82
C SER A 314 -14.49 -35.70 8.27
N LEU A 315 -14.52 -35.33 9.56
CA LEU A 315 -13.76 -34.24 10.17
C LEU A 315 -12.25 -34.48 10.38
N GLU A 316 -11.64 -35.51 9.78
CA GLU A 316 -10.29 -35.96 10.18
C GLU A 316 -9.22 -35.94 9.07
N ASP A 317 -9.58 -35.70 7.80
CA ASP A 317 -8.59 -35.61 6.74
C ASP A 317 -8.28 -34.14 6.41
N HIS A 318 -7.13 -33.64 6.89
CA HIS A 318 -6.52 -32.46 6.28
C HIS A 318 -6.35 -32.75 4.79
N ALA A 319 -7.11 -32.07 3.93
CA ALA A 319 -7.02 -32.24 2.50
C ALA A 319 -5.57 -32.00 2.03
N LYS A 320 -4.87 -33.09 1.72
CA LYS A 320 -3.50 -33.04 1.22
C LYS A 320 -3.56 -32.44 -0.18
N MET A 321 -3.28 -31.14 -0.26
CA MET A 321 -3.17 -30.43 -1.52
C MET A 321 -2.14 -31.13 -2.42
N THR A 322 -2.57 -31.54 -3.62
CA THR A 322 -1.67 -32.25 -4.54
C THR A 322 -0.73 -31.26 -5.25
N ILE A 323 0.35 -31.78 -5.85
CA ILE A 323 1.24 -30.97 -6.70
C ILE A 323 0.47 -30.37 -7.89
N ASN A 324 -0.56 -31.06 -8.39
CA ASN A 324 -1.38 -30.55 -9.49
C ASN A 324 -2.27 -29.39 -9.02
N ASP A 325 -2.81 -29.46 -7.81
CA ASP A 325 -3.60 -28.37 -7.22
C ASP A 325 -2.72 -27.14 -7.01
N LEU A 326 -1.51 -27.33 -6.47
CA LEU A 326 -0.50 -26.26 -6.37
C LEU A 326 -0.20 -25.63 -7.73
N LYS A 327 0.02 -26.42 -8.78
CA LYS A 327 0.23 -25.88 -10.13
C LYS A 327 -0.97 -25.08 -10.63
N ASN A 328 -2.19 -25.54 -10.34
CA ASN A 328 -3.40 -24.85 -10.75
C ASN A 328 -3.64 -23.54 -9.99
N LEU A 329 -3.07 -23.36 -8.79
CA LEU A 329 -3.11 -22.06 -8.09
C LEU A 329 -2.34 -20.96 -8.83
N PHE A 330 -1.27 -21.29 -9.55
CA PHE A 330 -0.35 -20.33 -10.19
C PHE A 330 -0.45 -20.21 -11.72
N LYS A 331 -1.37 -20.94 -12.37
CA LYS A 331 -1.67 -20.79 -13.81
C LYS A 331 -2.33 -19.44 -14.14
#